data_AF-A0A285PYQ1-F1
#
_entry.id   AF-A0A285PYQ1-F1
#
_cell.length_a   1.000
_cell.length_b   1.000
_cell.length_c   1.000
_cell.angle_alpha   90.00
_cell.angle_beta   90.00
_cell.angle_gamma   90.00
#
_symmetry.space_group_name_H-M   'P 1'
#
loop_
_entity.id
_entity.type
_entity.pdbx_description
1 polymer ?
#
loop_
_entity_poly.entity_id
_entity_poly.type
_entity_poly.pdbx_seq_one_letter_code
_entity_poly.pdbx_strand_id
1 'polypeptide(L)'
;MNANQDFNRLYRDISKNMASAMEDLGGLKVENKEGQERLFNITGKLREIQAGFDEELEFLETNAEWEKFTMAFFGETNAGKSTIIESLRILFNEESRQQLIDQNQGDVDKLAELINIHAGHAEQALLQAFQKHADDLAVARRECNQLAKILNDEASERVKIAERQAAESKELAEREAKARLEIAERQAAESKKLAVREAEARLKMAELQAAESKDLAEREAAERLRISESEADTRTKNKRILAGVLGVLVGAGLAATALIVVGI
;
A
#
# COMPACT_ATOMS: atom_id res chain seq x y z
N MET A 1 61.00 -67.40 28.83
CA MET A 1 60.43 -68.53 28.06
C MET A 1 59.06 -68.10 27.60
N ASN A 2 58.78 -68.21 26.31
CA ASN A 2 57.59 -67.64 25.69
C ASN A 2 56.48 -68.69 25.78
N ALA A 3 55.41 -68.45 26.54
CA ALA A 3 54.38 -69.45 26.83
C ALA A 3 53.77 -70.08 25.57
N ASN A 4 53.67 -69.31 24.47
CA ASN A 4 53.24 -69.81 23.16
C ASN A 4 54.21 -70.81 22.52
N GLN A 5 55.52 -70.62 22.72
CA GLN A 5 56.52 -71.54 22.18
C GLN A 5 56.50 -72.88 22.94
N ASP A 6 56.25 -72.84 24.25
CA ASP A 6 56.16 -74.05 25.07
C ASP A 6 54.84 -74.80 24.83
N PHE A 7 53.72 -74.09 24.67
CA PHE A 7 52.42 -74.66 24.29
C PHE A 7 52.49 -75.32 22.90
N ASN A 8 52.92 -74.58 21.87
CA ASN A 8 53.02 -75.11 20.51
C ASN A 8 53.99 -76.29 20.39
N ARG A 9 55.02 -76.35 21.26
CA ARG A 9 55.95 -77.48 21.32
C ARG A 9 55.27 -78.74 21.88
N LEU A 10 54.56 -78.63 23.01
CA LEU A 10 53.87 -79.76 23.62
C LEU A 10 52.87 -80.41 22.66
N TYR A 11 52.10 -79.60 21.94
CA TYR A 11 51.12 -80.09 20.98
C TYR A 11 51.77 -80.76 19.77
N ARG A 12 52.83 -80.18 19.22
CA ARG A 12 53.60 -80.81 18.13
C ARG A 12 54.21 -82.15 18.55
N ASP A 13 54.65 -82.27 19.79
CA ASP A 13 55.19 -83.52 20.33
C ASP A 13 54.09 -84.59 20.45
N ILE A 14 52.87 -84.22 20.89
CA ILE A 14 51.72 -85.13 20.96
C ILE A 14 51.30 -85.60 19.56
N SER A 15 51.10 -84.69 18.59
CA SER A 15 50.72 -85.06 17.22
C SER A 15 51.79 -85.93 16.55
N LYS A 16 53.08 -85.67 16.80
CA LYS A 16 54.19 -86.50 16.31
C LYS A 16 54.18 -87.90 16.92
N ASN A 17 53.91 -88.02 18.22
CA ASN A 17 53.81 -89.32 18.89
C ASN A 17 52.61 -90.13 18.37
N MET A 18 51.47 -89.48 18.10
CA MET A 18 50.30 -90.14 17.51
C MET A 18 50.57 -90.61 16.08
N ALA A 19 51.24 -89.78 15.26
CA ALA A 19 51.64 -90.17 13.91
C ALA A 19 52.59 -91.38 13.92
N SER A 20 53.58 -91.38 14.81
CA SER A 20 54.50 -92.53 14.99
C SER A 20 53.76 -93.79 15.41
N ALA A 21 52.81 -93.70 16.36
CA ALA A 21 52.02 -94.85 16.79
C ALA A 21 51.13 -95.41 15.66
N MET A 22 50.60 -94.55 14.78
CA MET A 22 49.84 -94.99 13.60
C MET A 22 50.74 -95.66 12.56
N GLU A 23 51.97 -95.18 12.37
CA GLU A 23 52.97 -95.80 11.50
C GLU A 23 53.38 -97.19 12.02
N ASP A 24 53.67 -97.30 13.31
CA ASP A 24 54.01 -98.57 13.97
C ASP A 24 52.88 -99.59 13.83
N LEU A 25 51.62 -99.18 14.04
CA LEU A 25 50.45 -100.04 13.85
C LEU A 25 50.24 -100.44 12.39
N GLY A 26 50.58 -99.57 11.44
CA GLY A 26 50.55 -99.88 10.00
C GLY A 26 51.61 -100.90 9.57
N GLY A 27 52.73 -100.98 10.31
CA GLY A 27 53.81 -101.94 10.07
C GLY A 27 53.55 -103.36 10.61
N LEU A 28 52.54 -103.54 11.47
CA LEU A 28 52.22 -104.85 12.07
C LEU A 28 51.53 -105.77 11.06
N LYS A 29 52.18 -106.87 10.69
CA LYS A 29 51.59 -107.94 9.87
C LYS A 29 50.94 -108.99 10.78
N VAL A 30 49.62 -109.10 10.71
CA VAL A 30 48.86 -110.11 11.47
C VAL A 30 48.15 -111.05 10.51
N GLU A 31 48.41 -112.34 10.67
CA GLU A 31 47.96 -113.39 9.74
C GLU A 31 46.55 -113.93 10.08
N ASN A 32 46.13 -113.84 11.35
CA ASN A 32 44.81 -114.29 11.79
C ASN A 32 43.75 -113.17 11.60
N LYS A 33 42.58 -113.55 11.06
CA LYS A 33 41.40 -112.69 10.88
C LYS A 33 41.01 -111.90 12.12
N GLU A 34 41.00 -112.50 13.32
CA GLU A 34 40.61 -111.79 14.55
C GLU A 34 41.59 -110.65 14.89
N GLY A 35 42.88 -110.87 14.65
CA GLY A 35 43.91 -109.87 14.89
C GLY A 35 43.91 -108.74 13.86
N GLN A 36 43.57 -109.04 12.60
CA GLN A 36 43.36 -108.03 11.56
C GLN A 36 42.18 -107.11 11.89
N GLU A 37 41.08 -107.67 12.39
CA GLU A 37 39.90 -106.91 12.80
C GLU A 37 40.20 -106.00 14.01
N ARG A 38 40.94 -106.52 15.01
CA ARG A 38 41.39 -105.70 16.16
C ARG A 38 42.31 -104.56 15.74
N LEU A 39 43.28 -104.82 14.85
CA LEU A 39 44.17 -103.77 14.33
C LEU A 39 43.38 -102.70 13.56
N PHE A 40 42.45 -103.11 12.70
CA PHE A 40 41.59 -102.17 11.98
C PHE A 40 40.81 -101.25 12.93
N ASN A 41 40.23 -101.82 14.00
CA ASN A 41 39.48 -101.06 15.00
C ASN A 41 40.36 -100.09 15.80
N ILE A 42 41.58 -100.50 16.18
CA ILE A 42 42.52 -99.64 16.91
C ILE A 42 43.00 -98.49 16.02
N THR A 43 43.40 -98.78 14.78
CA THR A 43 43.85 -97.77 13.82
C THR A 43 42.71 -96.80 13.47
N GLY A 44 41.47 -97.30 13.35
CA GLY A 44 40.28 -96.49 13.16
C GLY A 44 40.06 -95.51 14.32
N LYS A 45 40.09 -96.00 15.56
CA LYS A 45 39.94 -95.16 16.76
C LYS A 45 41.06 -94.14 16.91
N LEU A 46 42.31 -94.51 16.65
CA LEU A 46 43.43 -93.57 16.71
C LEU A 46 43.32 -92.46 15.67
N ARG A 47 42.85 -92.78 14.45
CA ARG A 47 42.60 -91.78 13.41
C ARG A 47 41.49 -90.81 13.81
N GLU A 48 40.44 -91.30 14.43
CA GLU A 48 39.33 -90.47 14.92
C GLU A 48 39.79 -89.52 16.04
N ILE A 49 40.59 -90.01 16.99
CA ILE A 49 41.18 -89.19 18.05
C ILE A 49 42.12 -88.13 17.45
N GLN A 50 42.95 -88.50 16.47
CA GLN A 50 43.84 -87.54 15.81
C GLN A 50 43.06 -86.43 15.12
N ALA A 51 42.00 -86.78 14.37
CA ALA A 51 41.18 -85.81 13.67
C ALA A 51 40.50 -84.82 14.62
N GLY A 52 39.93 -85.31 15.74
CA GLY A 52 39.33 -84.43 16.75
C GLY A 52 40.35 -83.55 17.47
N PHE A 53 41.54 -84.09 17.75
CA PHE A 53 42.62 -83.32 18.39
C PHE A 53 43.15 -82.21 17.48
N ASP A 54 43.31 -82.48 16.18
CA ASP A 54 43.75 -81.49 15.20
C ASP A 54 42.70 -80.36 15.05
N GLU A 55 41.40 -80.68 15.07
CA GLU A 55 40.30 -79.70 15.03
C GLU A 55 40.28 -78.80 16.29
N GLU A 56 40.42 -79.39 17.48
CA GLU A 56 40.49 -78.64 18.73
C GLU A 56 41.72 -77.71 18.79
N LEU A 57 42.85 -78.15 18.24
CA LEU A 57 44.06 -77.34 18.15
C LEU A 57 43.86 -76.14 17.22
N GLU A 58 43.30 -76.36 16.03
CA GLU A 58 43.00 -75.27 15.08
C GLU A 58 42.03 -74.24 15.68
N PHE A 59 41.03 -74.71 16.44
CA PHE A 59 40.12 -73.84 17.17
C PHE A 59 40.85 -72.96 18.21
N LEU A 60 41.76 -73.54 19.00
CA LEU A 60 42.51 -72.82 20.02
C LEU A 60 43.55 -71.86 19.42
N GLU A 61 44.21 -72.22 18.32
CA GLU A 61 45.13 -71.32 17.62
C GLU A 61 44.38 -70.11 17.04
N THR A 62 43.16 -70.32 16.54
CA THR A 62 42.38 -69.25 15.89
C THR A 62 41.69 -68.32 16.88
N ASN A 63 41.22 -68.84 18.02
CA ASN A 63 40.27 -68.11 18.88
C ASN A 63 40.83 -67.63 20.22
N ALA A 64 41.99 -68.10 20.66
CA ALA A 64 42.55 -67.64 21.91
C ALA A 64 43.52 -66.46 21.70
N GLU A 65 43.30 -65.36 22.44
CA GLU A 65 44.20 -64.22 22.49
C GLU A 65 45.44 -64.54 23.32
N TRP A 66 46.40 -65.24 22.72
CA TRP A 66 47.62 -65.64 23.43
C TRP A 66 48.68 -64.53 23.56
N GLU A 67 48.58 -63.48 22.76
CA GLU A 67 49.59 -62.41 22.69
C GLU A 67 49.34 -61.26 23.68
N LYS A 68 48.12 -61.14 24.19
CA LYS A 68 47.72 -60.00 25.00
C LYS A 68 47.52 -60.40 26.45
N PHE A 69 48.33 -59.82 27.33
CA PHE A 69 48.12 -59.95 28.76
C PHE A 69 46.83 -59.22 29.17
N THR A 70 45.77 -59.98 29.41
CA THR A 70 44.46 -59.45 29.80
C THR A 70 44.33 -59.47 31.32
N MET A 71 44.07 -58.29 31.89
CA MET A 71 43.85 -58.10 33.32
C MET A 71 42.52 -57.41 33.54
N ALA A 72 41.69 -57.96 34.42
CA ALA A 72 40.40 -57.41 34.80
C ALA A 72 40.42 -56.94 36.26
N PHE A 73 39.93 -55.73 36.50
CA PHE A 73 39.81 -55.15 37.85
C PHE A 73 38.35 -55.21 38.32
N PHE A 74 38.10 -55.89 39.44
CA PHE A 74 36.77 -56.01 40.06
C PHE A 74 36.72 -55.30 41.42
N GLY A 75 35.53 -54.82 41.80
CA GLY A 75 35.31 -54.13 43.07
C GLY A 75 34.11 -53.17 43.01
N GLU A 76 33.73 -52.57 44.14
CA GLU A 76 32.64 -51.59 44.22
C GLU A 76 33.03 -50.21 43.64
N THR A 77 32.04 -49.38 43.32
CA THR A 77 32.27 -47.99 42.91
C THR A 77 33.10 -47.26 43.97
N ASN A 78 34.02 -46.40 43.55
CA ASN A 78 34.92 -45.64 44.44
C ASN A 78 35.99 -46.46 45.20
N ALA A 79 36.14 -47.76 44.93
CA ALA A 79 37.23 -48.58 45.48
C ALA A 79 38.62 -48.30 44.85
N GLY A 80 38.75 -47.24 44.04
CA GLY A 80 40.01 -46.86 43.39
C GLY A 80 40.36 -47.62 42.12
N LYS A 81 39.46 -48.45 41.56
CA LYS A 81 39.71 -49.20 40.30
C LYS A 81 40.20 -48.31 39.16
N SER A 82 39.51 -47.20 38.90
CA SER A 82 39.90 -46.26 37.84
C SER A 82 41.26 -45.60 38.12
N THR A 83 41.57 -45.34 39.39
CA THR A 83 42.86 -44.75 39.82
C THR A 83 44.01 -45.71 39.58
N ILE A 84 43.84 -47.00 39.86
CA ILE A 84 44.86 -48.02 39.60
C ILE A 84 45.09 -48.15 38.09
N ILE A 85 44.02 -48.25 37.31
CA ILE A 85 44.12 -48.32 35.84
C ILE A 85 44.88 -47.11 35.31
N GLU A 86 44.54 -45.90 35.74
CA GLU A 86 45.23 -44.69 35.28
C GLU A 86 46.69 -44.63 35.77
N SER A 87 46.96 -45.08 37.00
CA SER A 87 48.34 -45.16 37.52
C SER A 87 49.21 -46.09 36.70
N LEU A 88 48.67 -47.25 36.28
CA LEU A 88 49.37 -48.19 35.40
C LEU A 88 49.60 -47.56 34.02
N ARG A 89 48.61 -46.87 33.46
CA ARG A 89 48.77 -46.16 32.16
C ARG A 89 49.86 -45.10 32.20
N ILE A 90 49.94 -44.34 33.30
CA ILE A 90 51.00 -43.35 33.52
C ILE A 90 52.35 -44.05 33.68
N LEU A 91 52.42 -45.07 34.54
CA LEU A 91 53.66 -45.78 34.85
C LEU A 91 54.29 -46.45 33.62
N PHE A 92 53.45 -47.02 32.76
CA PHE A 92 53.88 -47.67 31.52
C PHE A 92 53.87 -46.74 30.30
N ASN A 93 53.59 -45.46 30.50
CA ASN A 93 53.57 -44.44 29.45
C ASN A 93 52.78 -44.90 28.21
N GLU A 94 51.47 -45.12 28.33
CA GLU A 94 50.61 -45.64 27.24
C GLU A 94 50.66 -44.74 25.97
N GLU A 95 51.66 -44.99 25.11
CA GLU A 95 52.04 -44.09 24.01
C GLU A 95 50.93 -43.94 22.97
N SER A 96 50.22 -45.03 22.67
CA SER A 96 49.11 -45.02 21.70
C SER A 96 48.00 -44.06 22.11
N ARG A 97 47.71 -43.97 23.42
CA ARG A 97 46.72 -43.03 23.95
C ARG A 97 47.27 -41.60 23.92
N GLN A 98 48.53 -41.38 24.25
CA GLN A 98 49.14 -40.04 24.17
C GLN A 98 49.11 -39.51 22.74
N GLN A 99 49.51 -40.33 21.76
CA GLN A 99 49.42 -39.98 20.34
C GLN A 99 48.00 -39.62 19.91
N LEU A 100 47.00 -40.37 20.38
CA LEU A 100 45.60 -40.08 20.09
C LEU A 100 45.16 -38.75 20.70
N ILE A 101 45.59 -38.44 21.93
CA ILE A 101 45.31 -37.16 22.59
C ILE A 101 45.95 -36.01 21.82
N ASP A 102 47.20 -36.15 21.40
CA ASP A 102 47.93 -35.13 20.66
C ASP A 102 47.32 -34.89 19.27
N GLN A 103 46.91 -35.95 18.57
CA GLN A 103 46.18 -35.84 17.30
C GLN A 103 44.85 -35.12 17.47
N ASN A 104 44.06 -35.52 18.46
CA ASN A 104 42.78 -34.87 18.75
C ASN A 104 42.96 -33.40 19.10
N GLN A 105 44.00 -33.06 19.88
CA GLN A 105 44.32 -31.67 20.21
C GLN A 105 44.67 -30.87 18.95
N GLY A 106 45.51 -31.42 18.08
CA GLY A 106 45.86 -30.78 16.81
C GLY A 106 44.66 -30.58 15.88
N ASP A 107 43.70 -31.50 15.89
CA ASP A 107 42.46 -31.36 15.11
C ASP A 107 41.53 -30.29 15.69
N VAL A 108 41.43 -30.19 17.02
CA VAL A 108 40.70 -29.10 17.68
C VAL A 108 41.30 -27.74 17.31
N ASP A 109 42.63 -27.62 17.31
CA ASP A 109 43.31 -26.37 16.98
C ASP A 109 43.07 -25.96 15.52
N LYS A 110 43.17 -26.91 14.57
CA LYS A 110 42.83 -26.67 13.15
C LYS A 110 41.39 -26.23 12.96
N LEU A 111 40.46 -26.88 13.66
CA LEU A 111 39.04 -26.53 13.59
C LEU A 111 38.78 -25.13 14.15
N ALA A 112 39.44 -24.76 15.25
CA ALA A 112 39.35 -23.42 15.81
C ALA A 112 39.88 -22.36 14.83
N GLU A 113 41.02 -22.62 14.18
CA GLU A 113 41.57 -21.74 13.15
C GLU A 113 40.61 -21.58 11.95
N LEU A 114 40.08 -22.69 11.45
CA LEU A 114 39.10 -22.67 10.36
C LEU A 114 37.86 -21.86 10.73
N ILE A 115 37.30 -22.05 11.92
CA ILE A 115 36.12 -21.30 12.37
C ILE A 115 36.44 -19.80 12.39
N ASN A 116 37.60 -19.40 12.91
CA ASN A 116 37.99 -17.99 12.94
C ASN A 116 38.11 -17.38 11.53
N ILE A 117 38.71 -18.10 10.58
CA ILE A 117 38.81 -17.66 9.18
C ILE A 117 37.41 -17.48 8.57
N HIS A 118 36.53 -18.46 8.74
CA HIS A 118 35.18 -18.41 8.17
C HIS A 118 34.33 -17.31 8.83
N ALA A 119 34.46 -17.11 10.14
CA ALA A 119 33.79 -16.03 10.85
C ALA A 119 34.26 -14.66 10.33
N GLY A 120 35.57 -14.48 10.11
CA GLY A 120 36.12 -13.26 9.52
C GLY A 120 35.61 -13.00 8.11
N HIS A 121 35.55 -14.02 7.25
CA HIS A 121 34.96 -13.89 5.91
C HIS A 121 33.48 -13.54 5.96
N ALA A 122 32.71 -14.14 6.87
CA ALA A 122 31.28 -13.84 7.02
C ALA A 122 31.06 -12.39 7.49
N GLU A 123 31.85 -11.92 8.45
CA GLU A 123 31.81 -10.53 8.92
C GLU A 123 32.11 -9.54 7.78
N GLN A 124 33.17 -9.79 7.02
CA GLN A 124 33.53 -8.96 5.86
C GLN A 124 32.43 -8.94 4.80
N ALA A 125 31.86 -10.10 4.47
CA ALA A 125 30.79 -10.21 3.50
C ALA A 125 29.53 -9.46 3.95
N LEU A 126 29.18 -9.54 5.24
CA LEU A 126 28.06 -8.80 5.82
C LEU A 126 28.30 -7.30 5.77
N LEU A 127 29.48 -6.83 6.18
CA LEU A 127 29.85 -5.41 6.11
C LEU A 127 29.75 -4.88 4.68
N GLN A 128 30.28 -5.63 3.70
CA GLN A 128 30.21 -5.25 2.29
C GLN A 128 28.76 -5.19 1.78
N ALA A 129 27.91 -6.16 2.17
CA ALA A 129 26.50 -6.16 1.80
C ALA A 129 25.74 -4.97 2.41
N PHE A 130 25.98 -4.68 3.70
CA PHE A 130 25.38 -3.51 4.36
C PHE A 130 25.80 -2.20 3.70
N GLN A 131 27.08 -2.05 3.36
CA GLN A 131 27.59 -0.86 2.71
C GLN A 131 26.95 -0.66 1.33
N LYS A 132 26.87 -1.73 0.52
CA LYS A 132 26.18 -1.69 -0.77
C LYS A 132 24.72 -1.25 -0.64
N HIS A 133 23.99 -1.82 0.32
CA HIS A 133 22.59 -1.45 0.54
C HIS A 133 22.43 -0.02 1.04
N ALA A 134 23.36 0.48 1.86
CA ALA A 134 23.37 1.87 2.30
C ALA A 134 23.56 2.82 1.11
N ASP A 135 24.44 2.49 0.18
CA ASP A 135 24.68 3.25 -1.04
C ASP A 135 23.44 3.25 -1.96
N ASP A 136 22.82 2.09 -2.17
CA ASP A 136 21.59 1.94 -2.95
C ASP A 136 20.45 2.79 -2.35
N LEU A 137 20.29 2.74 -1.02
CA LEU A 137 19.28 3.55 -0.32
C LEU A 137 19.57 5.06 -0.44
N ALA A 138 20.84 5.46 -0.40
CA ALA A 138 21.22 6.85 -0.59
C ALA A 138 20.94 7.35 -2.03
N VAL A 139 21.08 6.48 -3.04
CA VAL A 139 20.67 6.76 -4.42
C VAL A 139 19.15 6.91 -4.49
N ALA A 140 18.38 5.93 -4.03
CA ALA A 140 16.93 5.95 -4.06
C ALA A 140 16.37 7.19 -3.34
N ARG A 141 16.93 7.55 -2.18
CA ARG A 141 16.53 8.76 -1.44
C ARG A 141 16.79 10.04 -2.24
N ARG A 142 17.91 10.13 -2.97
CA ARG A 142 18.19 11.28 -3.85
C ARG A 142 17.18 11.37 -4.98
N GLU A 143 16.85 10.25 -5.62
CA GLU A 143 15.85 10.20 -6.69
C GLU A 143 14.46 10.61 -6.20
N CYS A 144 14.02 10.11 -5.04
CA CYS A 144 12.74 10.52 -4.44
C CYS A 144 12.70 12.03 -4.15
N ASN A 145 13.80 12.60 -3.63
CA ASN A 145 13.88 14.05 -3.38
C ASN A 145 13.83 14.85 -4.69
N GLN A 146 14.48 14.37 -5.75
CA GLN A 146 14.41 15.00 -7.07
C GLN A 146 13.00 14.95 -7.64
N LEU A 147 12.33 13.79 -7.55
CA LEU A 147 10.94 13.63 -7.98
C LEU A 147 10.01 14.58 -7.21
N ALA A 148 10.16 14.66 -5.89
CA ALA A 148 9.37 15.56 -5.06
C ALA A 148 9.55 17.03 -5.47
N LYS A 149 10.77 17.44 -5.83
CA LYS A 149 11.04 18.77 -6.35
C LYS A 149 10.33 19.02 -7.69
N ILE A 150 10.44 18.09 -8.63
CA ILE A 150 9.78 18.17 -9.95
C ILE A 150 8.27 18.31 -9.78
N LEU A 151 7.67 17.46 -8.93
CA LEU A 151 6.22 17.51 -8.66
C LEU A 151 5.79 18.84 -8.05
N ASN A 152 6.59 19.41 -7.15
CA ASN A 152 6.29 20.69 -6.55
C ASN A 152 6.40 21.85 -7.56
N ASP A 153 7.43 21.81 -8.41
CA ASP A 153 7.61 22.79 -9.49
C ASP A 153 6.43 22.71 -10.48
N GLU A 154 6.03 21.50 -10.89
CA GLU A 154 4.87 21.26 -11.76
C GLU A 154 3.56 21.72 -11.13
N ALA A 155 3.34 21.42 -9.84
CA ALA A 155 2.16 21.90 -9.11
C ALA A 155 2.11 23.43 -9.08
N SER A 156 3.26 24.09 -8.86
CA SER A 156 3.34 25.55 -8.86
C SER A 156 3.00 26.15 -10.23
N GLU A 157 3.45 25.53 -11.32
CA GLU A 157 3.14 25.97 -12.68
C GLU A 157 1.67 25.75 -13.02
N ARG A 158 1.07 24.62 -12.60
CA ARG A 158 -0.37 24.37 -12.76
C ARG A 158 -1.21 25.44 -12.06
N VAL A 159 -0.83 25.86 -10.86
CA VAL A 159 -1.51 26.94 -10.13
C VAL A 159 -1.41 28.27 -10.89
N LYS A 160 -0.21 28.65 -11.35
CA LYS A 160 -0.02 29.89 -12.13
C LYS A 160 -0.86 29.91 -13.42
N ILE A 161 -0.95 28.78 -14.12
CA ILE A 161 -1.78 28.67 -15.33
C ILE A 161 -3.25 28.84 -14.97
N ALA A 162 -3.74 28.17 -13.93
CA ALA A 162 -5.11 28.30 -13.47
C ALA A 162 -5.46 29.74 -13.04
N GLU A 163 -4.55 30.43 -12.33
CA GLU A 163 -4.70 31.83 -11.96
C GLU A 163 -4.79 32.76 -13.17
N ARG A 164 -3.94 32.55 -14.20
CA ARG A 164 -4.02 33.33 -15.45
C ARG A 164 -5.35 33.11 -16.16
N GLN A 165 -5.80 31.86 -16.30
CA GLN A 165 -7.08 31.55 -16.91
C GLN A 165 -8.27 32.14 -16.14
N ALA A 166 -8.21 32.14 -14.81
CA ALA A 166 -9.21 32.78 -13.97
C ALA A 166 -9.22 34.31 -14.14
N ALA A 167 -8.04 34.94 -14.25
CA ALA A 167 -7.93 36.37 -14.49
C ALA A 167 -8.46 36.76 -15.88
N GLU A 168 -8.07 36.03 -16.92
CA GLU A 168 -8.54 36.26 -18.30
C GLU A 168 -10.06 36.09 -18.43
N SER A 169 -10.63 35.05 -17.83
CA SER A 169 -12.08 34.83 -17.83
C SER A 169 -12.85 35.89 -17.06
N LYS A 170 -12.31 36.37 -15.92
CA LYS A 170 -12.89 37.50 -15.18
C LYS A 170 -12.87 38.78 -16.00
N GLU A 171 -11.74 39.10 -16.65
CA GLU A 171 -11.63 40.29 -17.49
C GLU A 171 -12.60 40.24 -18.68
N LEU A 172 -12.73 39.07 -19.32
CA LEU A 172 -13.70 38.87 -20.39
C LEU A 172 -15.14 39.08 -19.88
N ALA A 173 -15.50 38.51 -18.73
CA ALA A 173 -16.82 38.68 -18.13
C ALA A 173 -17.11 40.15 -17.78
N GLU A 174 -16.12 40.89 -17.26
CA GLU A 174 -16.25 42.33 -16.98
C GLU A 174 -16.45 43.15 -18.26
N ARG A 175 -15.69 42.86 -19.31
CA ARG A 175 -15.85 43.49 -20.63
C ARG A 175 -17.24 43.22 -21.21
N GLU A 176 -17.70 41.97 -21.16
CA GLU A 176 -19.05 41.60 -21.61
C GLU A 176 -20.14 42.28 -20.80
N ALA A 177 -20.01 42.32 -19.47
CA ALA A 177 -20.96 42.99 -18.60
C ALA A 177 -21.04 44.49 -18.89
N LYS A 178 -19.89 45.15 -19.09
CA LYS A 178 -19.83 46.57 -19.45
C LYS A 178 -20.47 46.83 -20.82
N ALA A 179 -20.17 46.00 -21.82
CA ALA A 179 -20.79 46.12 -23.14
C ALA A 179 -22.32 45.97 -23.09
N ARG A 180 -22.83 45.02 -22.28
CA ARG A 180 -24.27 44.85 -22.07
C ARG A 180 -24.91 46.06 -21.38
N LEU A 181 -24.22 46.65 -20.40
CA LEU A 181 -24.69 47.86 -19.74
C LEU A 181 -24.78 49.04 -20.71
N GLU A 182 -23.74 49.28 -21.52
CA GLU A 182 -23.74 50.33 -22.54
C GLU A 182 -24.87 50.16 -23.56
N ILE A 183 -25.14 48.91 -23.99
CA ILE A 183 -26.27 48.62 -24.89
C ILE A 183 -27.60 48.92 -24.20
N ALA A 184 -27.78 48.48 -22.95
CA ALA A 184 -29.00 48.73 -22.18
C ALA A 184 -29.24 50.24 -21.95
N GLU A 185 -28.19 51.00 -21.64
CA GLU A 185 -28.26 52.45 -21.48
C GLU A 185 -28.63 53.15 -22.79
N ARG A 186 -28.07 52.74 -23.93
CA ARG A 186 -28.45 53.26 -25.25
C ARG A 186 -29.93 52.98 -25.55
N GLN A 187 -30.39 51.75 -25.31
CA GLN A 187 -31.79 51.37 -25.49
C GLN A 187 -32.73 52.18 -24.58
N ALA A 188 -32.36 52.39 -23.32
CA ALA A 188 -33.13 53.21 -22.37
C ALA A 188 -33.15 54.70 -22.76
N ALA A 189 -32.03 55.23 -23.25
CA ALA A 189 -31.96 56.60 -23.74
C ALA A 189 -32.81 56.80 -25.00
N GLU A 190 -32.81 55.83 -25.91
CA GLU A 190 -33.60 55.83 -27.13
C GLU A 190 -35.10 55.71 -26.83
N SER A 191 -35.49 54.80 -25.92
CA SER A 191 -36.89 54.67 -25.48
C SER A 191 -37.40 55.93 -24.77
N LYS A 192 -36.56 56.57 -23.93
CA LYS A 192 -36.90 57.86 -23.31
C LYS A 192 -37.12 58.96 -24.35
N LYS A 193 -36.25 59.05 -25.37
CA LYS A 193 -36.43 60.00 -26.49
C LYS A 193 -37.72 59.74 -27.25
N LEU A 194 -38.04 58.47 -27.51
CA LEU A 194 -39.29 58.09 -28.17
C LEU A 194 -40.50 58.49 -27.31
N ALA A 195 -40.49 58.18 -26.02
CA ALA A 195 -41.56 58.54 -25.08
C ALA A 195 -41.77 60.06 -24.98
N VAL A 196 -40.70 60.86 -24.98
CA VAL A 196 -40.80 62.33 -25.02
C VAL A 196 -41.45 62.80 -26.32
N ARG A 197 -41.03 62.28 -27.48
CA ARG A 197 -41.64 62.62 -28.77
C ARG A 197 -43.12 62.23 -28.82
N GLU A 198 -43.48 61.06 -28.29
CA GLU A 198 -44.87 60.63 -28.18
C GLU A 198 -45.68 61.56 -27.26
N ALA A 199 -45.12 61.98 -26.12
CA ALA A 199 -45.78 62.90 -25.21
C ALA A 199 -45.97 64.30 -25.84
N GLU A 200 -44.96 64.83 -26.53
CA GLU A 200 -45.05 66.08 -27.29
C GLU A 200 -46.10 66.00 -28.40
N ALA A 201 -46.16 64.88 -29.12
CA ALA A 201 -47.18 64.66 -30.14
C ALA A 201 -48.60 64.63 -29.53
N ARG A 202 -48.78 63.98 -28.36
CA ARG A 202 -50.04 63.99 -27.63
C ARG A 202 -50.43 65.39 -27.14
N LEU A 203 -49.47 66.18 -26.66
CA LEU A 203 -49.71 67.56 -26.24
C LEU A 203 -50.19 68.41 -27.41
N LYS A 204 -49.51 68.34 -28.56
CA LYS A 204 -49.93 69.05 -29.78
C LYS A 204 -51.32 68.65 -30.24
N MET A 205 -51.65 67.35 -30.20
CA MET A 205 -53.00 66.89 -30.52
C MET A 205 -54.05 67.41 -29.54
N ALA A 206 -53.74 67.44 -28.24
CA ALA A 206 -54.63 68.00 -27.23
C ALA A 206 -54.81 69.52 -27.39
N GLU A 207 -53.74 70.25 -27.74
CA GLU A 207 -53.81 71.69 -28.05
C GLU A 207 -54.67 71.96 -29.30
N LEU A 208 -54.53 71.16 -30.35
CA LEU A 208 -55.39 71.24 -31.54
C LEU A 208 -56.86 70.96 -31.19
N GLN A 209 -57.14 69.93 -30.39
CA GLN A 209 -58.49 69.62 -29.90
C GLN A 209 -59.06 70.72 -29.00
N ALA A 210 -58.23 71.32 -28.13
CA ALA A 210 -58.62 72.43 -27.29
C ALA A 210 -58.91 73.70 -28.11
N ALA A 211 -58.09 73.98 -29.13
CA ALA A 211 -58.31 75.08 -30.06
C ALA A 211 -59.60 74.87 -30.87
N GLU A 212 -59.84 73.67 -31.37
CA GLU A 212 -61.05 73.31 -32.11
C GLU A 212 -62.31 73.41 -31.23
N SER A 213 -62.26 72.94 -29.98
CA SER A 213 -63.39 73.07 -29.04
C SER A 213 -63.65 74.53 -28.62
N LYS A 214 -62.59 75.35 -28.52
CA LYS A 214 -62.73 76.79 -28.27
C LYS A 214 -63.38 77.50 -29.47
N ASP A 215 -62.95 77.20 -30.69
CA ASP A 215 -63.54 77.72 -31.93
C ASP A 215 -65.02 77.33 -32.04
N LEU A 216 -65.36 76.09 -31.68
CA LEU A 216 -66.75 75.60 -31.65
C LEU A 216 -67.58 76.36 -30.60
N ALA A 217 -67.04 76.56 -29.40
CA ALA A 217 -67.70 77.31 -28.34
C ALA A 217 -67.90 78.79 -28.70
N GLU A 218 -66.94 79.41 -29.38
CA GLU A 218 -67.06 80.78 -29.89
C GLU A 218 -68.11 80.90 -31.00
N ARG A 219 -68.20 79.89 -31.89
CA ARG A 219 -69.29 79.81 -32.90
C ARG A 219 -70.65 79.63 -32.24
N GLU A 220 -70.79 78.74 -31.26
CA GLU A 220 -72.04 78.56 -30.50
C GLU A 220 -72.43 79.84 -29.73
N ALA A 221 -71.46 80.54 -29.13
CA ALA A 221 -71.71 81.80 -28.44
C ALA A 221 -72.13 82.91 -29.40
N ALA A 222 -71.48 83.01 -30.58
CA ALA A 222 -71.85 83.95 -31.63
C ALA A 222 -73.24 83.66 -32.21
N GLU A 223 -73.63 82.39 -32.29
CA GLU A 223 -74.96 81.98 -32.74
C GLU A 223 -76.03 82.32 -31.70
N ARG A 224 -75.76 82.11 -30.40
CA ARG A 224 -76.64 82.57 -29.31
C ARG A 224 -76.81 84.09 -29.28
N LEU A 225 -75.76 84.85 -29.60
CA LEU A 225 -75.81 86.31 -29.70
C LEU A 225 -76.68 86.76 -30.88
N ARG A 226 -76.58 86.08 -32.04
CA ARG A 226 -77.41 86.34 -33.22
C ARG A 226 -78.90 86.09 -32.98
N ILE A 227 -79.24 85.06 -32.21
CA ILE A 227 -80.62 84.80 -31.81
C ILE A 227 -81.12 85.96 -30.92
N SER A 228 -80.31 86.41 -29.96
CA SER A 228 -80.63 87.55 -29.09
C SER A 228 -80.78 88.88 -29.85
N GLU A 229 -80.02 89.10 -30.92
CA GLU A 229 -80.15 90.32 -31.76
C GLU A 229 -81.36 90.26 -32.71
N SER A 230 -81.77 89.06 -33.14
CA SER A 230 -82.97 88.87 -33.98
C SER A 230 -84.29 89.14 -33.22
N GLU A 231 -84.28 89.02 -31.89
CA GLU A 231 -85.42 89.33 -31.02
C GLU A 231 -85.54 90.83 -30.68
N ALA A 232 -84.45 91.60 -30.80
CA ALA A 232 -84.45 93.04 -30.53
C ALA A 232 -84.97 93.88 -31.72
N ASP A 233 -84.77 93.43 -32.96
CA ASP A 233 -85.06 94.22 -34.18
C ASP A 233 -86.54 94.13 -34.65
N THR A 234 -87.33 93.25 -34.05
CA THR A 234 -88.80 93.19 -34.27
C THR A 234 -89.58 94.13 -33.34
N ARG A 235 -89.00 94.60 -32.24
CA ARG A 235 -89.68 95.50 -31.28
C ARG A 235 -89.55 97.00 -31.59
N THR A 236 -88.67 97.41 -32.48
CA THR A 236 -88.34 98.83 -32.75
C THR A 236 -89.06 99.45 -33.95
N LYS A 237 -89.67 98.68 -34.85
CA LYS A 237 -90.40 99.23 -36.02
C LYS A 237 -91.87 99.60 -35.80
N ASN A 238 -92.54 99.09 -34.75
CA ASN A 238 -93.95 99.41 -34.49
C ASN A 238 -94.20 100.73 -33.72
N LYS A 239 -93.16 101.50 -33.35
CA LYS A 239 -93.30 102.70 -32.50
C LYS A 239 -93.27 104.06 -33.23
N ARG A 240 -93.27 104.11 -34.57
CA ARG A 240 -93.09 105.38 -35.33
C ARG A 240 -94.34 105.94 -36.05
N ILE A 241 -95.55 105.42 -35.83
CA ILE A 241 -96.79 105.95 -36.46
C ILE A 241 -97.65 106.86 -35.53
N LEU A 242 -97.34 106.98 -34.23
CA LEU A 242 -98.29 107.58 -33.29
C LEU A 242 -97.68 108.65 -32.37
N ALA A 243 -97.34 109.82 -32.89
CA ALA A 243 -97.17 111.04 -32.07
C ALA A 243 -97.13 112.33 -32.92
N GLY A 244 -98.09 112.47 -33.84
CA GLY A 244 -98.45 113.76 -34.43
C GLY A 244 -99.89 114.08 -34.05
N VAL A 245 -100.07 115.19 -33.32
CA VAL A 245 -101.33 115.91 -33.02
C VAL A 245 -102.02 115.60 -31.65
N LEU A 246 -101.74 116.52 -30.70
CA LEU A 246 -102.54 117.02 -29.55
C LEU A 246 -102.88 116.04 -28.39
N GLY A 247 -102.59 116.31 -27.10
CA GLY A 247 -102.31 117.56 -26.41
C GLY A 247 -103.47 118.00 -25.50
N VAL A 248 -103.79 117.23 -24.45
CA VAL A 248 -104.79 117.57 -23.42
C VAL A 248 -104.26 117.24 -22.00
N LEU A 249 -103.95 118.33 -21.29
CA LEU A 249 -104.15 118.62 -19.85
C LEU A 249 -103.65 117.64 -18.76
N VAL A 250 -102.45 117.97 -18.28
CA VAL A 250 -101.97 118.03 -16.88
C VAL A 250 -102.96 117.68 -15.77
N GLY A 251 -102.56 116.77 -14.88
CA GLY A 251 -102.53 117.07 -13.44
C GLY A 251 -103.01 116.01 -12.44
N ALA A 252 -102.11 115.74 -11.48
CA ALA A 252 -102.25 115.09 -10.15
C ALA A 252 -101.99 113.58 -10.11
N GLY A 253 -101.03 113.02 -9.34
CA GLY A 253 -100.11 113.57 -8.35
C GLY A 253 -99.97 112.64 -7.15
N LEU A 254 -98.84 111.89 -7.09
CA LEU A 254 -98.09 111.39 -5.90
C LEU A 254 -98.82 110.45 -4.88
N ALA A 255 -98.21 109.47 -4.22
CA ALA A 255 -96.88 108.87 -4.22
C ALA A 255 -96.89 107.58 -3.35
N ALA A 256 -95.92 106.70 -3.65
CA ALA A 256 -95.13 105.84 -2.74
C ALA A 256 -95.78 104.74 -1.87
N THR A 257 -95.49 103.48 -2.23
CA THR A 257 -95.17 102.30 -1.40
C THR A 257 -94.71 101.18 -2.36
N ALA A 258 -93.50 100.63 -2.28
CA ALA A 258 -93.02 99.62 -1.32
C ALA A 258 -93.60 98.22 -1.57
N LEU A 259 -92.68 97.24 -1.66
CA LEU A 259 -92.76 95.89 -1.06
C LEU A 259 -93.94 94.98 -1.49
N ILE A 260 -93.85 93.65 -1.62
CA ILE A 260 -92.81 92.62 -1.52
C ILE A 260 -93.54 91.29 -1.78
N VAL A 261 -92.79 90.21 -2.00
CA VAL A 261 -93.12 88.82 -1.61
C VAL A 261 -94.05 88.00 -2.52
N VAL A 262 -93.49 86.96 -3.17
CA VAL A 262 -93.63 85.51 -2.87
C VAL A 262 -94.80 84.92 -3.68
N GLY A 263 -94.65 83.84 -4.45
CA GLY A 263 -93.80 82.67 -4.30
C GLY A 263 -94.71 81.48 -4.01
N ILE A 264 -94.59 80.43 -4.83
CA ILE A 264 -94.83 78.99 -4.59
C ILE A 264 -93.97 78.28 -5.64
#